data_AF-D5WBA6-F1
#
_entry.id   AF-D5WBA6-F1
#
_cell.length_a   1.000
_cell.length_b   1.000
_cell.length_c   1.000
_cell.angle_alpha   90.00
_cell.angle_beta   90.00
_cell.angle_gamma   90.00
#
_symmetry.space_group_name_H-M   'P 1'
#
loop_
_entity.id
_entity.type
_entity.pdbx_description
1 polymer ?
#
loop_
_entity_poly.entity_id
_entity_poly.type
_entity_poly.pdbx_seq_one_letter_code
_entity_poly.pdbx_strand_id
1 'polypeptide(L)'
;MSNALASAPLDAADYIRSHIRTVPDWPQPGVQFRDITPLLREPKSLRVLIDLFVQRYIDAKLDYIAGLDARGFIIGPIVAHELSIGFIPVRKAGKLPYKRISQSYELEYGTATVEIHEDACEPGDRVVIIDDLIATGGTMMAGKLLIERLGAVVVEGAAIVDLPDLGGSKLLCEGGLALYTVTSFGGH
;
A
#
# COMPACT_ATOMS: atom_id res chain seq x y z
N MET A 1 43.31 10.95 7.23
CA MET A 1 42.30 10.19 7.99
C MET A 1 41.44 9.44 6.97
N SER A 2 41.44 8.12 7.05
CA SER A 2 40.85 7.20 6.08
C SER A 2 39.35 7.44 5.92
N ASN A 3 38.94 7.98 4.77
CA ASN A 3 37.53 8.06 4.38
C ASN A 3 37.14 6.68 3.84
N ALA A 4 36.81 5.76 4.76
CA ALA A 4 36.32 4.45 4.40
C ALA A 4 34.90 4.61 3.84
N LEU A 5 34.80 4.85 2.53
CA LEU A 5 33.58 4.55 1.79
C LEU A 5 33.50 3.03 1.67
N ALA A 6 32.93 2.39 2.68
CA ALA A 6 32.59 0.98 2.62
C ALA A 6 31.28 0.72 3.35
N SER A 7 30.22 0.54 2.56
CA SER A 7 29.46 -0.69 2.65
C SER A 7 28.99 -1.03 1.24
N ALA A 8 29.02 -2.32 0.88
CA ALA A 8 28.40 -2.84 -0.34
C ALA A 8 27.01 -2.24 -0.56
N PRO A 9 26.48 -2.16 -1.80
CA PRO A 9 25.10 -1.75 -2.00
C PRO A 9 24.22 -2.66 -1.13
N LEU A 10 23.65 -2.10 -0.07
CA LEU A 10 22.54 -2.75 0.62
C LEU A 10 21.47 -2.94 -0.45
N ASP A 11 20.98 -4.17 -0.60
CA ASP A 11 19.72 -4.37 -1.29
C ASP A 11 18.72 -3.39 -0.68
N ALA A 12 18.13 -2.53 -1.51
CA ALA A 12 17.23 -1.49 -1.03
C ALA A 12 16.05 -2.13 -0.26
N ALA A 13 15.61 -3.32 -0.66
CA ALA A 13 14.59 -4.08 0.06
C ALA A 13 15.06 -4.44 1.49
N ASP A 14 16.29 -4.96 1.64
CA ASP A 14 16.87 -5.28 2.95
C ASP A 14 17.09 -4.02 3.80
N TYR A 15 17.48 -2.91 3.18
CA TYR A 15 17.60 -1.62 3.87
C TYR A 15 16.24 -1.15 4.41
N ILE A 16 15.18 -1.21 3.60
CA ILE A 16 13.83 -0.87 4.05
C ILE A 16 13.39 -1.81 5.17
N ARG A 17 13.60 -3.12 5.01
CA ARG A 17 13.28 -4.13 6.00
C ARG A 17 13.95 -3.86 7.34
N SER A 18 15.21 -3.47 7.36
CA SER A 18 15.97 -3.21 8.60
C SER A 18 15.48 -1.99 9.38
N HIS A 19 14.67 -1.11 8.77
CA HIS A 19 14.11 0.08 9.41
C HIS A 19 12.67 -0.11 9.91
N ILE A 20 12.11 -1.30 9.75
CA ILE A 20 10.79 -1.65 10.26
C ILE A 20 10.94 -2.28 11.64
N ARG A 21 10.24 -1.72 12.63
CA ARG A 21 10.24 -2.23 14.00
C ARG A 21 9.17 -3.30 14.17
N THR A 22 9.50 -4.37 14.86
CA THR A 22 8.50 -5.35 15.32
C THR A 22 8.08 -5.01 16.74
N VAL A 23 6.78 -4.86 16.97
CA VAL A 23 6.17 -4.67 18.29
C VAL A 23 5.41 -5.94 18.63
N PRO A 24 5.88 -6.75 19.59
CA PRO A 24 5.21 -7.99 19.97
C PRO A 24 3.91 -7.69 20.75
N ASP A 25 2.96 -8.62 20.65
CA ASP A 25 1.71 -8.66 21.43
C ASP A 25 0.82 -7.41 21.27
N TRP A 26 0.86 -6.80 20.07
CA TRP A 26 0.02 -5.65 19.73
C TRP A 26 -0.73 -5.90 18.41
N PRO A 27 -2.03 -5.56 18.31
CA PRO A 27 -2.87 -4.94 19.34
C PRO A 27 -3.36 -5.94 20.40
N GLN A 28 -3.05 -7.23 20.24
CA GLN A 28 -3.43 -8.30 21.14
C GLN A 28 -2.30 -9.34 21.27
N PRO A 29 -2.30 -10.16 22.33
CA PRO A 29 -1.29 -11.20 22.52
C PRO A 29 -1.15 -12.13 21.31
N GLY A 30 0.09 -12.47 20.96
CA GLY A 30 0.45 -13.35 19.85
C GLY A 30 0.73 -12.63 18.52
N VAL A 31 0.30 -11.38 18.34
CA VAL A 31 0.48 -10.64 17.08
C VAL A 31 1.86 -9.98 17.01
N GLN A 32 2.56 -10.13 15.89
CA GLN A 32 3.82 -9.45 15.60
C GLN A 32 3.60 -8.19 14.74
N PHE A 33 3.28 -7.06 15.38
CA PHE A 33 2.97 -5.83 14.65
C PHE A 33 4.20 -5.23 13.96
N ARG A 34 4.06 -4.91 12.67
CA ARG A 34 5.12 -4.28 11.87
C ARG A 34 4.91 -2.78 11.84
N ASP A 35 5.67 -2.08 12.67
CA ASP A 35 5.64 -0.64 12.79
C ASP A 35 6.63 0.01 11.82
N ILE A 36 6.07 0.67 10.79
CA ILE A 36 6.83 1.39 9.76
C ILE A 36 7.25 2.81 10.20
N THR A 37 6.82 3.30 11.37
CA THR A 37 7.11 4.69 11.75
C THR A 37 8.59 5.03 11.88
N PRO A 38 9.52 4.13 12.29
CA PRO A 38 10.95 4.43 12.26
C PRO A 38 11.48 4.60 10.83
N LEU A 39 11.00 3.78 9.89
CA LEU A 39 11.27 3.89 8.46
C LEU A 39 10.79 5.23 7.88
N LEU A 40 9.64 5.73 8.32
CA LEU A 40 9.12 7.03 7.85
C LEU A 40 9.84 8.23 8.49
N ARG A 41 10.33 8.06 9.73
CA ARG A 41 11.01 9.13 10.48
C ARG A 41 12.42 9.41 9.98
N GLU A 42 13.13 8.40 9.47
CA GLU A 42 14.51 8.55 9.01
C GLU A 42 14.53 9.09 7.56
N PRO A 43 15.15 10.26 7.30
CA PRO A 43 15.08 10.93 6.00
C PRO A 43 15.57 10.08 4.82
N LYS A 44 16.67 9.34 4.99
CA LYS A 44 17.25 8.52 3.92
C LYS A 44 16.36 7.34 3.59
N SER A 45 15.74 6.70 4.57
CA SER A 45 14.90 5.52 4.37
C SER A 45 13.55 5.87 3.78
N LEU A 46 12.97 7.01 4.17
CA LEU A 46 11.81 7.53 3.45
C LEU A 46 12.15 7.83 1.98
N ARG A 47 13.31 8.46 1.72
CA ARG A 47 13.73 8.75 0.35
C ARG A 47 13.91 7.47 -0.47
N VAL A 48 14.65 6.50 0.04
CA VAL A 48 14.87 5.20 -0.63
C VAL A 48 13.55 4.48 -0.87
N LEU A 49 12.62 4.51 0.09
CA LEU A 49 11.30 3.88 -0.06
C LEU A 49 10.51 4.48 -1.21
N ILE A 50 10.43 5.82 -1.28
CA ILE A 50 9.70 6.50 -2.35
C ILE A 50 10.38 6.27 -3.70
N ASP A 51 11.71 6.35 -3.77
CA ASP A 51 12.45 6.10 -5.00
C ASP A 51 12.17 4.68 -5.55
N LEU A 52 12.00 3.66 -4.69
CA LEU A 52 11.62 2.31 -5.14
C LEU A 52 10.27 2.26 -5.84
N PHE A 53 9.24 2.91 -5.29
CA PHE A 53 7.91 2.96 -5.92
C PHE A 53 7.94 3.80 -7.20
N VAL A 54 8.63 4.94 -7.20
CA VAL A 54 8.75 5.80 -8.38
C VAL A 54 9.45 5.06 -9.52
N GLN A 55 10.61 4.44 -9.27
CA GLN A 55 11.34 3.69 -10.29
C GLN A 55 10.52 2.53 -10.86
N ARG A 56 9.68 1.90 -10.04
CA ARG A 56 8.79 0.83 -10.51
C ARG A 56 7.73 1.33 -11.50
N TYR A 57 7.20 2.53 -11.28
CA TYR A 57 5.99 3.01 -11.98
C TYR A 57 6.25 4.14 -12.98
N ILE A 58 7.47 4.66 -13.09
CA ILE A 58 7.77 5.84 -13.93
C ILE A 58 7.40 5.65 -15.42
N ASP A 59 7.52 4.44 -15.95
CA ASP A 59 7.15 4.11 -17.33
C ASP A 59 5.82 3.35 -17.46
N ALA A 60 5.09 3.17 -16.35
CA ALA A 60 3.89 2.33 -16.30
C ALA A 60 2.64 2.98 -16.89
N LYS A 61 2.73 4.28 -17.29
CA LYS A 61 1.63 5.10 -17.83
C LYS A 61 0.40 5.02 -16.93
N LEU A 62 0.56 5.48 -15.70
CA LEU A 62 -0.52 5.56 -14.71
C LEU A 62 -1.19 6.93 -14.78
N ASP A 63 -2.45 6.98 -14.37
CA ASP A 63 -3.22 8.22 -14.24
C ASP A 63 -3.42 8.59 -12.76
N TYR A 64 -3.48 7.58 -11.88
CA TYR A 64 -3.67 7.79 -10.44
C TYR A 64 -2.92 6.78 -9.57
N ILE A 65 -2.53 7.24 -8.38
CA ILE A 65 -2.30 6.37 -7.22
C ILE A 65 -3.54 6.43 -6.32
N ALA A 66 -4.13 5.29 -6.00
CA ALA A 66 -5.18 5.18 -5.00
C ALA A 66 -4.61 4.71 -3.65
N GLY A 67 -4.75 5.52 -2.61
CA GLY A 67 -4.31 5.14 -1.25
C GLY A 67 -5.44 4.52 -0.44
N LEU A 68 -5.12 3.58 0.45
CA LEU A 68 -6.06 3.06 1.45
C LEU A 68 -5.91 3.77 2.80
N ASP A 69 -7.03 4.17 3.40
CA ASP A 69 -7.06 4.86 4.69
C ASP A 69 -6.60 3.95 5.84
N ALA A 70 -5.67 4.36 6.72
CA ALA A 70 -5.01 5.67 6.76
C ALA A 70 -3.58 5.64 6.24
N ARG A 71 -2.88 4.51 6.41
CA ARG A 71 -1.42 4.48 6.31
C ARG A 71 -0.94 4.46 4.86
N GLY A 72 -1.76 3.96 3.92
CA GLY A 72 -1.55 4.21 2.49
C GLY A 72 -1.49 5.70 2.12
N PHE A 73 -2.09 6.60 2.90
CA PHE A 73 -2.03 8.05 2.65
C PHE A 73 -0.70 8.69 3.03
N ILE A 74 0.18 7.97 3.73
CA ILE A 74 1.49 8.48 4.10
C ILE A 74 2.41 8.51 2.87
N ILE A 75 2.35 7.45 2.03
CA ILE A 75 3.24 7.29 0.88
C ILE A 75 2.54 7.53 -0.46
N GLY A 76 1.24 7.22 -0.57
CA GLY A 76 0.52 7.30 -1.84
C GLY A 76 0.53 8.68 -2.50
N PRO A 77 0.20 9.77 -1.78
CA PRO A 77 0.27 11.12 -2.32
C PRO A 77 1.70 11.54 -2.69
N ILE A 78 2.73 11.06 -1.97
CA ILE A 78 4.13 11.36 -2.29
C ILE A 78 4.51 10.68 -3.61
N VAL A 79 4.16 9.40 -3.77
CA VAL A 79 4.41 8.66 -5.02
C VAL A 79 3.65 9.30 -6.19
N ALA A 80 2.38 9.67 -6.00
CA ALA A 80 1.60 10.38 -7.02
C ALA A 80 2.25 11.70 -7.45
N HIS A 81 2.73 12.47 -6.48
CA HIS A 81 3.44 13.72 -6.73
C HIS A 81 4.72 13.50 -7.54
N GLU A 82 5.57 12.56 -7.13
CA GLU A 82 6.84 12.27 -7.84
C GLU A 82 6.61 11.73 -9.27
N LEU A 83 5.49 11.03 -9.51
CA LEU A 83 5.07 10.59 -10.84
C LEU A 83 4.32 11.66 -11.64
N SER A 84 4.01 12.82 -11.04
CA SER A 84 3.21 13.90 -11.63
C SER A 84 1.80 13.45 -12.08
N ILE A 85 1.14 12.62 -11.26
CA ILE A 85 -0.20 12.08 -11.52
C ILE A 85 -1.16 12.33 -10.35
N GLY A 86 -2.43 11.98 -10.52
CA GLY A 86 -3.47 12.22 -9.50
C GLY A 86 -3.37 11.26 -8.30
N PHE A 87 -4.05 11.64 -7.21
CA PHE A 87 -4.20 10.79 -6.02
C PHE A 87 -5.68 10.60 -5.67
N ILE A 88 -6.08 9.35 -5.42
CA ILE A 88 -7.44 8.96 -5.07
C ILE A 88 -7.47 8.42 -3.62
N PRO A 89 -8.22 9.04 -2.70
CA PRO A 89 -8.40 8.49 -1.36
C PRO A 89 -9.52 7.44 -1.33
N VAL A 90 -9.20 6.20 -0.96
CA VAL A 90 -10.17 5.18 -0.57
C VAL A 90 -10.29 5.17 0.94
N ARG A 91 -11.49 5.47 1.47
CA ARG A 91 -11.68 5.72 2.91
C ARG A 91 -12.63 4.74 3.56
N LYS A 92 -12.53 4.62 4.89
CA LYS A 92 -13.59 3.98 5.69
C LYS A 92 -14.91 4.73 5.51
N ALA A 93 -16.02 4.00 5.59
CA ALA A 93 -17.35 4.55 5.38
C ALA A 93 -17.64 5.80 6.25
N GLY A 94 -18.29 6.79 5.65
CA GLY A 94 -18.71 8.04 6.30
C GLY A 94 -17.61 9.11 6.42
N LYS A 95 -16.44 8.90 5.80
CA LYS A 95 -15.32 9.86 5.83
C LYS A 95 -15.20 10.73 4.57
N LEU A 96 -15.89 10.36 3.50
CA LEU A 96 -15.90 11.08 2.23
C LEU A 96 -17.13 12.01 2.14
N PRO A 97 -16.96 13.31 1.84
CA PRO A 97 -18.05 14.28 1.90
C PRO A 97 -18.93 14.32 0.64
N TYR A 98 -18.46 13.79 -0.50
CA TYR A 98 -19.19 13.83 -1.77
C TYR A 98 -20.00 12.55 -2.03
N LYS A 99 -20.60 12.44 -3.23
CA LYS A 99 -21.25 11.21 -3.71
C LYS A 99 -20.22 10.09 -3.78
N ARG A 100 -20.64 8.89 -3.40
CA ARG A 100 -19.72 7.78 -3.12
C ARG A 100 -20.38 6.44 -3.39
N ILE A 101 -19.57 5.50 -3.84
CA ILE A 101 -19.91 4.09 -3.87
C ILE A 101 -19.16 3.37 -2.75
N SER A 102 -19.76 2.30 -2.24
CA SER A 102 -19.26 1.56 -1.09
C SER A 102 -19.04 0.08 -1.45
N GLN A 103 -18.07 -0.53 -0.78
CA GLN A 103 -17.79 -1.96 -0.84
C GLN A 103 -17.52 -2.48 0.56
N SER A 104 -18.35 -3.44 0.98
CA SER A 104 -18.16 -4.16 2.24
C SER A 104 -17.34 -5.42 2.02
N TYR A 105 -16.61 -5.83 3.06
CA TYR A 105 -15.84 -7.07 3.11
C TYR A 105 -15.85 -7.65 4.53
N GLU A 106 -15.71 -8.97 4.61
CA GLU A 106 -15.71 -9.71 5.86
C GLU A 106 -14.35 -9.57 6.58
N LEU A 107 -14.41 -9.48 7.90
CA LEU A 107 -13.29 -9.62 8.81
C LEU A 107 -13.48 -10.93 9.60
N GLU A 108 -12.46 -11.34 10.37
CA GLU A 108 -12.59 -12.49 11.29
C GLU A 108 -13.75 -12.29 12.28
N TYR A 109 -13.97 -11.04 12.71
CA TYR A 109 -15.06 -10.64 13.58
C TYR A 109 -15.75 -9.38 13.05
N GLY A 110 -16.76 -9.59 12.20
CA GLY A 110 -17.64 -8.54 11.67
C GLY A 110 -17.33 -8.13 10.24
N THR A 111 -17.86 -7.00 9.83
CA THR A 111 -17.69 -6.45 8.47
C THR A 111 -17.07 -5.07 8.53
N ALA A 112 -16.30 -4.73 7.50
CA ALA A 112 -15.82 -3.37 7.27
C ALA A 112 -16.29 -2.89 5.90
N THR A 113 -16.42 -1.57 5.76
CA THR A 113 -16.85 -0.93 4.52
C THR A 113 -15.89 0.20 4.16
N VAL A 114 -15.44 0.18 2.91
CA VAL A 114 -14.68 1.27 2.29
C VAL A 114 -15.53 1.99 1.24
N GLU A 115 -15.19 3.24 0.99
CA GLU A 115 -15.85 4.16 0.07
C GLU A 115 -14.82 4.87 -0.81
N ILE A 116 -15.24 5.19 -2.04
CA ILE A 116 -14.56 6.06 -2.99
C ILE A 116 -15.58 7.07 -3.53
N HIS A 117 -15.16 8.27 -3.94
CA HIS A 117 -16.07 9.16 -4.64
C HIS A 117 -16.44 8.62 -6.02
N GLU A 118 -17.67 8.89 -6.47
CA GLU A 118 -18.17 8.45 -7.78
C GLU A 118 -17.45 9.11 -8.97
N ASP A 119 -16.80 10.25 -8.74
CA ASP A 119 -16.04 11.02 -9.72
C ASP A 119 -14.52 10.90 -9.54
N ALA A 120 -14.06 9.89 -8.80
CA ALA A 120 -12.64 9.73 -8.48
C ALA A 120 -11.75 9.37 -9.68
N CYS A 121 -12.31 8.70 -10.69
CA CYS A 121 -11.65 8.36 -11.94
C CYS A 121 -12.67 8.11 -13.06
N GLU A 122 -12.18 8.06 -14.29
CA GLU A 122 -12.95 7.79 -15.50
C GLU A 122 -12.66 6.38 -16.06
N PRO A 123 -13.58 5.84 -16.89
CA PRO A 123 -13.36 4.56 -17.56
C PRO A 123 -12.06 4.56 -18.39
N GLY A 124 -11.23 3.54 -18.17
CA GLY A 124 -9.94 3.38 -18.84
C GLY A 124 -8.73 3.96 -18.10
N ASP A 125 -8.94 4.80 -17.07
CA ASP A 125 -7.86 5.29 -16.23
C ASP A 125 -7.08 4.15 -15.59
N ARG A 126 -5.76 4.30 -15.50
CA ARG A 126 -4.84 3.28 -15.01
C ARG A 126 -4.40 3.62 -13.60
N VAL A 127 -4.76 2.76 -12.65
CA VAL A 127 -4.63 3.04 -11.22
C VAL A 127 -3.75 1.98 -10.54
N VAL A 128 -2.83 2.43 -9.70
CA VAL A 128 -2.15 1.56 -8.72
C VAL A 128 -2.75 1.82 -7.35
N ILE A 129 -3.12 0.74 -6.63
CA ILE A 129 -3.60 0.85 -5.25
C ILE A 129 -2.40 0.67 -4.33
N ILE A 130 -2.22 1.55 -3.35
CA ILE A 130 -1.10 1.49 -2.41
C ILE A 130 -1.57 1.49 -0.97
N ASP A 131 -0.95 0.65 -0.15
CA ASP A 131 -1.10 0.65 1.30
C ASP A 131 0.27 0.45 1.97
N ASP A 132 0.32 0.55 3.30
CA ASP A 132 1.55 0.27 4.01
C ASP A 132 1.85 -1.24 4.10
N LEU A 133 0.83 -2.06 4.32
CA LEU A 133 1.00 -3.48 4.57
C LEU A 133 -0.17 -4.31 4.02
N ILE A 134 0.14 -5.49 3.46
CA ILE A 134 -0.85 -6.52 3.12
C ILE A 134 -0.89 -7.56 4.23
N ALA A 135 -2.04 -7.64 4.93
CA ALA A 135 -2.33 -8.66 5.94
C ALA A 135 -3.30 -9.71 5.36
N THR A 136 -4.61 -9.52 5.55
CA THR A 136 -5.64 -10.41 5.00
C THR A 136 -6.05 -10.05 3.56
N GLY A 137 -5.60 -8.91 3.04
CA GLY A 137 -5.89 -8.45 1.66
C GLY A 137 -7.30 -7.87 1.45
N GLY A 138 -8.22 -8.01 2.40
CA GLY A 138 -9.63 -7.62 2.24
C GLY A 138 -9.85 -6.14 1.86
N THR A 139 -9.16 -5.21 2.51
CA THR A 139 -9.27 -3.77 2.22
C THR A 139 -8.81 -3.44 0.80
N MET A 140 -7.69 -4.01 0.36
CA MET A 140 -7.15 -3.77 -0.98
C MET A 140 -8.03 -4.40 -2.07
N MET A 141 -8.59 -5.59 -1.83
CA MET A 141 -9.58 -6.19 -2.71
C MET A 141 -10.85 -5.32 -2.83
N ALA A 142 -11.35 -4.81 -1.71
CA ALA A 142 -12.51 -3.93 -1.71
C ALA A 142 -12.23 -2.61 -2.47
N GLY A 143 -11.04 -2.03 -2.30
CA GLY A 143 -10.58 -0.88 -3.08
C GLY A 143 -10.50 -1.17 -4.59
N LYS A 144 -9.95 -2.33 -4.97
CA LYS A 144 -9.91 -2.79 -6.36
C LYS A 144 -11.30 -2.83 -6.99
N LEU A 145 -12.23 -3.51 -6.33
CA LEU A 145 -13.60 -3.65 -6.83
C LEU A 145 -14.31 -2.30 -6.99
N LEU A 146 -14.06 -1.34 -6.10
CA LEU A 146 -14.61 0.00 -6.22
C LEU A 146 -14.07 0.73 -7.46
N ILE A 147 -12.76 0.71 -7.67
CA ILE A 147 -12.11 1.37 -8.81
C ILE A 147 -12.54 0.72 -10.13
N GLU A 148 -12.61 -0.61 -10.18
CA GLU A 148 -13.10 -1.35 -11.36
C GLU A 148 -14.57 -1.04 -11.67
N ARG A 149 -15.40 -0.82 -10.64
CA ARG A 149 -16.81 -0.40 -10.82
C ARG A 149 -16.96 1.01 -11.41
N LEU A 150 -15.96 1.87 -11.25
CA LEU A 150 -15.90 3.17 -11.95
C LEU A 150 -15.40 3.04 -13.40
N GLY A 151 -15.01 1.83 -13.82
CA GLY A 151 -14.54 1.53 -15.18
C GLY A 151 -13.04 1.69 -15.37
N ALA A 152 -12.29 2.06 -14.32
CA ALA A 152 -10.83 2.17 -14.37
C ALA A 152 -10.16 0.78 -14.29
N VAL A 153 -8.92 0.71 -14.77
CA VAL A 153 -8.08 -0.49 -14.75
C VAL A 153 -7.14 -0.42 -13.56
N VAL A 154 -7.29 -1.36 -12.61
CA VAL A 154 -6.33 -1.53 -11.52
C VAL A 154 -5.13 -2.32 -12.03
N VAL A 155 -4.01 -1.63 -12.21
CA VAL A 155 -2.78 -2.19 -12.80
C VAL A 155 -2.07 -3.11 -11.81
N GLU A 156 -1.97 -2.69 -10.55
CA GLU A 156 -1.25 -3.41 -9.51
C GLU A 156 -1.69 -2.95 -8.11
N GLY A 157 -1.63 -3.86 -7.14
CA GLY A 157 -1.65 -3.55 -5.71
C GLY A 157 -0.22 -3.47 -5.16
N ALA A 158 0.10 -2.39 -4.45
CA ALA A 158 1.43 -2.10 -3.98
C ALA A 158 1.45 -1.94 -2.45
N ALA A 159 2.48 -2.46 -1.79
CA ALA A 159 2.68 -2.23 -0.35
C ALA A 159 4.15 -2.21 0.05
N ILE A 160 4.45 -1.64 1.22
CA ILE A 160 5.79 -1.72 1.80
C ILE A 160 6.05 -3.14 2.28
N VAL A 161 5.08 -3.71 3.01
CA VAL A 161 5.21 -4.99 3.70
C VAL A 161 4.16 -5.99 3.24
N ASP A 162 4.60 -7.21 2.99
CA ASP A 162 3.73 -8.39 2.92
C ASP A 162 3.83 -9.23 4.22
N LEU A 163 2.70 -9.77 4.66
CA LEU A 163 2.63 -10.82 5.70
C LEU A 163 2.05 -12.10 5.06
N PRO A 164 2.88 -12.91 4.37
CA PRO A 164 2.41 -14.03 3.55
C PRO A 164 1.58 -15.05 4.34
N ASP A 165 1.94 -15.25 5.61
CA ASP A 165 1.29 -16.24 6.48
C ASP A 165 -0.18 -15.87 6.79
N LEU A 166 -0.58 -14.61 6.61
CA LEU A 166 -1.97 -14.16 6.72
C LEU A 166 -2.80 -14.34 5.44
N GLY A 167 -2.18 -14.83 4.36
CA GLY A 167 -2.85 -15.24 3.13
C GLY A 167 -3.37 -14.10 2.24
N GLY A 168 -3.20 -12.82 2.62
CA GLY A 168 -3.73 -11.69 1.86
C GLY A 168 -3.16 -11.58 0.45
N SER A 169 -1.85 -11.72 0.30
CA SER A 169 -1.22 -11.66 -1.03
C SER A 169 -1.70 -12.78 -1.95
N LYS A 170 -1.93 -13.98 -1.40
CA LYS A 170 -2.52 -15.10 -2.14
C LYS A 170 -3.95 -14.76 -2.60
N LEU A 171 -4.79 -14.28 -1.69
CA LEU A 171 -6.18 -13.89 -1.99
C LEU A 171 -6.26 -12.84 -3.10
N LEU A 172 -5.38 -11.84 -3.06
CA LEU A 172 -5.33 -10.75 -4.04
C LEU A 172 -4.91 -11.26 -5.43
N CYS A 173 -3.85 -12.08 -5.49
CA CYS A 173 -3.38 -12.69 -6.73
C CYS A 173 -4.43 -13.63 -7.35
N GLU A 174 -5.08 -14.48 -6.54
CA GLU A 174 -6.17 -15.36 -7.00
C GLU A 174 -7.39 -14.55 -7.47
N GLY A 175 -7.64 -13.37 -6.88
CA GLY A 175 -8.64 -12.40 -7.33
C GLY A 175 -8.22 -11.53 -8.52
N GLY A 176 -7.12 -11.87 -9.18
CA GLY A 176 -6.66 -11.22 -10.41
C GLY A 176 -5.92 -9.88 -10.21
N LEU A 177 -5.46 -9.58 -8.99
CA LEU A 177 -4.63 -8.40 -8.72
C LEU A 177 -3.16 -8.78 -8.71
N ALA A 178 -2.38 -8.24 -9.67
CA ALA A 178 -0.91 -8.29 -9.58
C ALA A 178 -0.43 -7.53 -8.34
N LEU A 179 0.68 -7.96 -7.73
CA LEU A 179 1.20 -7.35 -6.51
C LEU A 179 2.68 -6.98 -6.61
N TYR A 180 3.01 -5.88 -5.94
CA TYR A 180 4.37 -5.49 -5.60
C TYR A 180 4.51 -5.17 -4.12
N THR A 181 5.46 -5.84 -3.46
CA THR A 181 5.78 -5.60 -2.05
C THR A 181 7.29 -5.37 -1.92
N VAL A 182 7.68 -4.35 -1.14
CA VAL A 182 9.12 -4.03 -0.97
C VAL A 182 9.83 -5.10 -0.15
N THR A 183 9.18 -5.60 0.89
CA THR A 183 9.70 -6.69 1.75
C THR A 183 8.55 -7.53 2.30
N SER A 184 8.87 -8.71 2.83
CA SER A 184 7.93 -9.56 3.56
C SER A 184 8.42 -9.89 4.98
N PHE A 185 7.52 -10.17 5.91
CA PHE A 185 7.85 -10.74 7.22
C PHE A 185 7.07 -12.03 7.44
N GLY A 186 7.73 -13.06 7.98
CA GLY A 186 7.03 -14.25 8.48
C GLY A 186 6.41 -14.00 9.86
N GLY A 187 5.48 -14.87 10.24
CA GLY A 187 4.69 -14.79 11.47
C GLY A 187 3.31 -14.16 11.27
N HIS A 188 2.49 -14.30 12.30
CA HIS A 188 1.13 -13.75 12.40
C HIS A 188 1.07 -12.63 13.45
#